data_AF-A0A8H4BLR9-F1
#
_entry.id   AF-A0A8H4BLR9-F1
#
_cell.length_a   1.000
_cell.length_b   1.000
_cell.length_c   1.000
_cell.angle_alpha   90.00
_cell.angle_beta   90.00
_cell.angle_gamma   90.00
#
_symmetry.space_group_name_H-M   'P 1'
#
loop_
_entity.id
_entity.type
_entity.pdbx_description
1 polymer ?
#
loop_
_entity_poly.entity_id
_entity_poly.type
_entity_poly.pdbx_seq_one_letter_code
_entity_poly.pdbx_strand_id
1 'polypeptide(L)'
;MVYINWKESSFIIQIPTLKWYSVQCLIDYLHELRTHILQRGGAHRDLKAPILASTPLPASEKRRFEGYYVSEAVGDYGYKLDEIELNFIKLSNNGCHRLSSISSAELNVLHMIHNMLKDIERKKDIVDQCAFEDRYGLMWKTTLEDKHEHDVMACPNIFCHYYKNTVVYVSFLLGKTVCNKN
;
A
#
# COMPACT_ATOMS: atom_id res chain seq x y z
N MET A 1 15.91 -10.90 -7.05
CA MET A 1 14.85 -10.80 -6.04
C MET A 1 13.51 -10.74 -6.76
N VAL A 2 12.52 -11.51 -6.34
CA VAL A 2 11.21 -11.64 -7.02
C VAL A 2 10.13 -12.08 -6.03
N TYR A 3 8.85 -11.80 -6.32
CA TYR A 3 7.72 -12.43 -5.63
C TYR A 3 7.55 -13.87 -6.11
N ILE A 4 7.69 -14.86 -5.21
CA ILE A 4 7.70 -16.28 -5.61
C ILE A 4 6.32 -16.84 -5.93
N ASN A 5 5.28 -16.22 -5.41
CA ASN A 5 3.90 -16.64 -5.56
C ASN A 5 3.04 -15.57 -6.27
N TRP A 6 3.68 -14.69 -7.04
CA TRP A 6 3.01 -13.62 -7.79
C TRP A 6 1.89 -14.15 -8.69
N LYS A 7 2.10 -15.29 -9.36
CA LYS A 7 1.13 -15.90 -10.27
C LYS A 7 0.07 -16.76 -9.59
N GLU A 8 0.36 -17.23 -8.37
CA GLU A 8 -0.53 -18.12 -7.61
C GLU A 8 -1.57 -17.33 -6.81
N SER A 9 -1.29 -16.06 -6.50
CA SER A 9 -2.26 -15.16 -5.89
C SER A 9 -3.32 -14.76 -6.92
N SER A 10 -4.47 -15.44 -6.90
CA SER A 10 -5.62 -15.20 -7.79
C SER A 10 -6.11 -13.75 -7.81
N PHE A 11 -5.82 -13.00 -6.74
CA PHE A 11 -6.19 -11.59 -6.60
C PHE A 11 -5.31 -10.65 -7.43
N ILE A 12 -4.05 -11.01 -7.72
CA ILE A 12 -3.13 -10.18 -8.50
C ILE A 12 -3.63 -9.89 -9.91
N ILE A 13 -4.50 -10.73 -10.46
CA ILE A 13 -5.02 -10.55 -11.83
C ILE A 13 -5.90 -9.28 -11.94
N GLN A 14 -6.57 -8.88 -10.85
CA GLN A 14 -7.46 -7.71 -10.83
C GLN A 14 -6.79 -6.43 -10.34
N ILE A 15 -5.72 -6.53 -9.55
CA ILE A 15 -5.02 -5.38 -8.94
C ILE A 15 -4.49 -4.35 -9.97
N PRO A 16 -3.98 -4.73 -11.16
CA PRO A 16 -3.50 -3.78 -12.16
C PRO A 16 -4.57 -2.83 -12.69
N THR A 17 -5.86 -3.18 -12.55
CA THR A 17 -6.98 -2.33 -12.97
C THR A 17 -7.34 -1.26 -11.94
N LEU A 18 -6.89 -1.44 -10.69
CA LEU A 18 -7.16 -0.51 -9.62
C LEU A 18 -6.21 0.68 -9.69
N LYS A 19 -6.73 1.87 -9.41
CA LYS A 19 -5.92 3.06 -9.28
C LYS A 19 -5.21 3.05 -7.92
N TRP A 20 -3.93 3.39 -7.95
CA TRP A 20 -3.11 3.62 -6.77
C TRP A 20 -2.67 5.07 -6.72
N TYR A 21 -2.67 5.65 -5.55
CA TYR A 21 -2.29 7.04 -5.32
C TYR A 21 -1.19 7.05 -4.28
N SER A 22 -0.05 7.66 -4.59
CA SER A 22 0.97 7.88 -3.57
C SER A 22 0.40 8.84 -2.53
N VAL A 23 0.70 8.60 -1.26
CA VAL A 23 0.23 9.46 -0.17
C VAL A 23 0.69 10.90 -0.38
N GLN A 24 1.92 11.08 -0.87
CA GLN A 24 2.47 12.41 -1.18
C GLN A 24 1.64 13.13 -2.24
N CYS A 25 1.38 12.50 -3.39
CA CYS A 25 0.57 13.09 -4.45
C CYS A 25 -0.84 13.41 -3.99
N LEU A 26 -1.43 12.57 -3.12
CA LEU A 26 -2.75 12.82 -2.55
C LEU A 26 -2.76 14.03 -1.62
N ILE A 27 -1.75 14.17 -0.75
CA ILE A 27 -1.60 15.35 0.12
C ILE A 27 -1.48 16.63 -0.72
N ASP A 28 -0.59 16.62 -1.71
CA ASP A 28 -0.35 17.79 -2.57
C ASP A 28 -1.63 18.19 -3.31
N TYR A 29 -2.32 17.21 -3.91
CA TYR A 29 -3.62 17.42 -4.56
C TYR A 29 -4.66 18.03 -3.62
N LEU A 30 -4.80 17.51 -2.39
CA LEU A 30 -5.77 18.01 -1.42
C LEU A 30 -5.49 19.47 -1.01
N HIS A 31 -4.22 19.84 -0.87
CA HIS A 31 -3.81 21.22 -0.57
C HIS A 31 -4.01 22.17 -1.76
N GLU A 32 -3.68 21.72 -2.97
CA GLU A 32 -3.95 22.47 -4.20
C GLU A 32 -5.45 22.69 -4.40
N LEU A 33 -6.27 21.64 -4.19
CA LEU A 33 -7.72 21.73 -4.30
C LEU A 33 -8.32 22.69 -3.27
N ARG A 34 -7.85 22.63 -2.02
CA ARG A 34 -8.24 23.59 -0.98
C ARG A 34 -7.93 25.02 -1.40
N THR A 35 -6.72 25.26 -1.92
CA THR A 35 -6.28 26.58 -2.38
C THR A 35 -7.13 27.07 -3.54
N HIS A 36 -7.40 26.20 -4.52
CA HIS A 36 -8.25 26.50 -5.68
C HIS A 36 -9.67 26.92 -5.26
N ILE A 37 -10.30 26.18 -4.34
CA ILE A 37 -11.66 26.51 -3.85
C ILE A 37 -11.68 27.87 -3.16
N LEU A 38 -10.70 28.15 -2.29
CA LEU A 38 -10.65 29.43 -1.56
C LEU A 38 -10.37 30.63 -2.47
N GLN A 39 -9.64 30.43 -3.58
CA GLN A 39 -9.28 31.50 -4.51
C GLN A 39 -10.30 31.73 -5.62
N ARG A 40 -11.23 30.79 -5.85
CA ARG A 40 -12.26 30.84 -6.90
C ARG A 40 -13.18 32.06 -6.83
N GLY A 41 -13.42 32.60 -5.64
CA GLY A 41 -14.21 33.83 -5.42
C GLY A 41 -13.46 35.14 -5.64
N GLY A 42 -12.14 35.09 -5.87
CA GLY A 42 -11.27 36.26 -6.04
C GLY A 42 -11.02 36.65 -7.51
N ALA A 43 -10.09 37.58 -7.73
CA ALA A 43 -9.71 38.09 -9.06
C ALA A 43 -8.97 37.07 -9.96
N HIS A 44 -8.73 35.85 -9.48
CA HIS A 44 -7.99 34.80 -10.18
C HIS A 44 -8.93 33.76 -10.78
N ARG A 45 -9.61 34.12 -11.88
CA ARG A 45 -10.52 33.20 -12.61
C ARG A 45 -9.79 32.17 -13.49
N ASP A 46 -8.47 32.28 -13.64
CA ASP A 46 -7.67 31.46 -14.56
C ASP A 46 -6.91 30.30 -13.89
N LEU A 47 -7.20 29.99 -12.63
CA LEU A 47 -6.56 28.87 -11.95
C LEU A 47 -7.03 27.55 -12.56
N LYS A 48 -6.09 26.79 -13.14
CA LYS A 48 -6.37 25.43 -13.62
C LYS A 48 -6.83 24.56 -12.44
N ALA A 49 -7.86 23.76 -12.65
CA ALA A 49 -8.30 22.79 -11.65
C ALA A 49 -7.17 21.77 -11.39
N PRO A 50 -6.86 21.45 -10.13
CA PRO A 50 -5.85 20.45 -9.81
C PRO A 50 -6.33 19.06 -10.25
N ILE A 51 -5.39 18.22 -10.70
CA ILE A 51 -5.66 16.89 -11.21
C ILE A 51 -4.86 15.90 -10.36
N LEU A 52 -5.56 14.95 -9.74
CA LEU A 52 -4.90 13.88 -9.00
C LEU A 52 -4.34 12.84 -9.97
N ALA A 53 -3.01 12.70 -9.98
CA ALA A 53 -2.35 11.67 -10.77
C ALA A 53 -2.48 10.30 -10.08
N SER A 54 -3.12 9.35 -10.77
CA SER A 54 -3.08 7.94 -10.38
C SER A 54 -1.86 7.26 -10.97
N THR A 55 -1.25 6.36 -10.22
CA THR A 55 -0.23 5.43 -10.69
C THR A 55 -0.83 4.04 -10.89
N PRO A 56 -0.35 3.26 -11.88
CA PRO A 56 -0.60 1.82 -11.91
C PRO A 56 0.00 1.16 -10.66
N LEU A 57 -0.39 -0.08 -10.37
CA LEU A 57 0.12 -0.88 -9.25
C LEU A 57 1.64 -0.68 -9.06
N PRO A 58 2.11 -0.13 -7.91
CA PRO A 58 3.52 0.15 -7.66
C PRO A 58 4.34 -1.11 -7.30
N ALA A 59 3.95 -2.27 -7.83
CA ALA A 59 4.60 -3.56 -7.64
C ALA A 59 4.47 -4.43 -8.89
N SER A 60 5.42 -5.35 -9.09
CA SER A 60 5.37 -6.37 -10.13
C SER A 60 6.08 -7.64 -9.64
N GLU A 61 6.01 -8.74 -10.39
CA GLU A 61 6.75 -9.98 -10.08
C GLU A 61 8.24 -9.73 -9.77
N LYS A 62 8.83 -8.74 -10.45
CA LYS A 62 10.26 -8.37 -10.33
C LYS A 62 10.49 -7.05 -9.58
N ARG A 63 9.44 -6.36 -9.13
CA ARG A 63 9.53 -5.09 -8.41
C ARG A 63 8.73 -5.19 -7.12
N ARG A 64 9.42 -5.11 -5.98
CA ARG A 64 8.76 -5.10 -4.67
C ARG A 64 7.90 -3.84 -4.53
N PHE A 65 6.82 -3.95 -3.77
CA PHE A 65 6.03 -2.78 -3.38
C PHE A 65 6.89 -1.85 -2.50
N GLU A 66 7.00 -0.58 -2.87
CA GLU A 66 7.85 0.39 -2.17
C GLU A 66 7.14 1.72 -1.99
N GLY A 67 7.02 2.17 -0.74
CA GLY A 67 6.42 3.44 -0.37
C GLY A 67 5.08 3.30 0.35
N TYR A 68 4.32 4.40 0.40
CA TYR A 68 3.01 4.48 1.03
C TYR A 68 1.99 4.90 0.00
N TYR A 69 0.98 4.07 -0.18
CA TYR A 69 -0.08 4.31 -1.16
C TYR A 69 -1.45 4.10 -0.57
N VAL A 70 -2.42 4.69 -1.25
CA VAL A 70 -3.82 4.41 -1.08
C VAL A 70 -4.33 3.78 -2.38
N SER A 71 -5.20 2.79 -2.28
CA SER A 71 -5.86 2.20 -3.44
C SER A 71 -7.34 2.56 -3.42
N GLU A 72 -7.89 2.80 -4.60
CA GLU A 72 -9.32 3.08 -4.80
C GLU A 72 -10.25 2.02 -4.16
N ALA A 73 -9.84 0.74 -4.19
CA ALA A 73 -10.63 -0.37 -3.65
C ALA A 73 -10.36 -0.68 -2.17
N VAL A 74 -9.52 0.11 -1.50
CA VAL A 74 -9.12 -0.14 -0.11
C VAL A 74 -9.65 0.97 0.80
N GLY A 75 -10.50 0.59 1.75
CA GLY A 75 -11.16 1.55 2.64
C GLY A 75 -12.14 2.44 1.90
N ASP A 76 -12.22 3.70 2.33
CA ASP A 76 -13.24 4.65 1.84
C ASP A 76 -12.66 5.70 0.86
N TYR A 77 -11.38 5.58 0.47
CA TYR A 77 -10.72 6.62 -0.30
C TYR A 77 -11.28 6.81 -1.70
N GLY A 78 -11.62 5.73 -2.42
CA GLY A 78 -12.26 5.82 -3.74
C GLY A 78 -13.56 6.62 -3.67
N TYR A 79 -14.46 6.23 -2.76
CA TYR A 79 -15.72 6.94 -2.53
C TYR A 79 -15.53 8.42 -2.20
N LYS A 80 -14.58 8.75 -1.32
CA LYS A 80 -14.31 10.15 -0.95
C LYS A 80 -13.78 10.97 -2.12
N LEU A 81 -12.92 10.39 -2.95
CA LEU A 81 -12.42 11.05 -4.16
C LEU A 81 -13.55 11.31 -5.15
N ASP A 82 -14.42 10.32 -5.38
CA ASP A 82 -15.60 10.47 -6.24
C ASP A 82 -16.56 11.55 -5.72
N GLU A 83 -16.82 11.59 -4.41
CA GLU A 83 -17.69 12.58 -3.81
C GLU A 83 -17.08 13.99 -3.88
N ILE A 84 -15.76 14.14 -3.72
CA ILE A 84 -15.07 15.42 -3.95
C ILE A 84 -15.25 15.85 -5.40
N GLU A 85 -15.02 14.96 -6.37
CA GLU A 85 -15.12 15.28 -7.80
C GLU A 85 -16.55 15.69 -8.18
N LEU A 86 -17.57 14.97 -7.71
CA LEU A 86 -18.97 15.30 -7.93
C LEU A 86 -19.35 16.66 -7.35
N ASN A 87 -18.91 16.97 -6.13
CA ASN A 87 -19.16 18.28 -5.52
C ASN A 87 -18.37 19.39 -6.24
N PHE A 88 -17.16 19.10 -6.71
CA PHE A 88 -16.38 20.03 -7.50
C PHE A 88 -17.02 20.35 -8.86
N ILE A 89 -17.60 19.37 -9.55
CA ILE A 89 -18.39 19.57 -10.79
C ILE A 89 -19.64 20.42 -10.52
N LYS A 90 -20.29 20.25 -9.36
CA LYS A 90 -21.43 21.12 -8.98
C LYS A 90 -20.98 22.57 -8.79
N LEU A 91 -19.83 22.80 -8.16
CA LEU A 91 -19.23 24.14 -8.03
C LEU A 91 -18.86 24.70 -9.43
N SER A 92 -18.22 23.85 -10.24
CA SER A 92 -18.12 23.84 -11.70
C SER A 92 -19.17 24.65 -12.47
N ASN A 93 -20.39 24.10 -12.42
CA ASN A 93 -21.46 24.39 -13.35
C ASN A 93 -22.43 25.49 -12.85
N ASN A 94 -22.33 25.91 -11.59
CA ASN A 94 -23.27 26.86 -10.98
C ASN A 94 -22.93 28.34 -11.24
N GLY A 95 -22.26 28.66 -12.34
CA GLY A 95 -21.75 30.01 -12.66
C GLY A 95 -22.80 31.13 -12.81
N CYS A 96 -24.11 30.85 -12.69
CA CYS A 96 -25.15 31.84 -12.98
C CYS A 96 -26.15 32.12 -11.85
N HIS A 97 -26.43 31.21 -10.90
CA HIS A 97 -27.50 31.46 -9.92
C HIS A 97 -27.25 30.83 -8.54
N ARG A 98 -27.38 31.68 -7.51
CA ARG A 98 -27.61 31.42 -6.06
C ARG A 98 -26.36 31.32 -5.17
N LEU A 99 -26.10 32.43 -4.48
CA LEU A 99 -25.10 32.62 -3.42
C LEU A 99 -25.22 31.62 -2.24
N SER A 100 -26.42 31.07 -1.96
CA SER A 100 -26.64 30.20 -0.80
C SER A 100 -26.20 28.75 -1.02
N SER A 101 -26.50 28.12 -2.17
CA SER A 101 -26.17 26.70 -2.43
C SER A 101 -24.69 26.46 -2.77
N ILE A 102 -24.01 27.49 -3.27
CA ILE A 102 -22.56 27.44 -3.58
C ILE A 102 -21.77 27.37 -2.27
N SER A 103 -22.12 28.20 -1.28
CA SER A 103 -21.44 28.24 0.02
C SER A 103 -21.48 26.90 0.77
N SER A 104 -22.61 26.16 0.71
CA SER A 104 -22.72 24.84 1.35
C SER A 104 -21.89 23.77 0.65
N ALA A 105 -21.80 23.80 -0.68
CA ALA A 105 -21.00 22.85 -1.43
C ALA A 105 -19.50 23.09 -1.25
N GLU A 106 -19.06 24.36 -1.22
CA GLU A 106 -17.67 24.73 -0.91
C GLU A 106 -17.28 24.26 0.50
N LEU A 107 -18.11 24.57 1.51
CA LEU A 107 -17.88 24.13 2.88
C LEU A 107 -17.85 22.60 3.00
N ASN A 108 -18.71 21.89 2.26
CA ASN A 108 -18.70 20.42 2.24
C ASN A 108 -17.38 19.88 1.68
N VAL A 109 -16.92 20.38 0.53
CA VAL A 109 -15.63 19.93 -0.05
C VAL A 109 -14.47 20.27 0.87
N LEU A 110 -14.44 21.45 1.49
CA LEU A 110 -13.41 21.81 2.47
C LEU A 110 -13.42 20.88 3.70
N HIS A 111 -14.62 20.49 4.16
CA HIS A 111 -14.76 19.55 5.26
C HIS A 111 -14.26 18.15 4.87
N MET A 112 -14.57 17.69 3.66
CA MET A 112 -14.08 16.41 3.13
C MET A 112 -12.56 16.39 3.00
N ILE A 113 -11.96 17.46 2.44
CA ILE A 113 -10.50 17.61 2.34
C ILE A 113 -9.86 17.50 3.74
N HIS A 114 -10.42 18.20 4.73
CA HIS A 114 -9.92 18.15 6.10
C HIS A 114 -9.99 16.76 6.71
N ASN A 115 -11.11 16.05 6.50
CA ASN A 115 -11.28 14.69 6.98
C ASN A 115 -10.31 13.70 6.31
N MET A 116 -10.06 13.84 5.00
CA MET A 116 -9.07 13.03 4.29
C MET A 116 -7.65 13.30 4.80
N LEU A 117 -7.26 14.55 5.04
CA LEU A 117 -5.96 14.89 5.62
C LEU A 117 -5.79 14.28 7.02
N LYS A 118 -6.85 14.29 7.85
CA LYS A 118 -6.85 13.61 9.16
C LYS A 118 -6.70 12.10 9.05
N ASP A 119 -7.35 11.48 8.08
CA ASP A 119 -7.22 10.04 7.85
C ASP A 119 -5.81 9.67 7.41
N ILE A 120 -5.19 10.51 6.57
CA ILE A 120 -3.78 10.36 6.17
C ILE A 120 -2.85 10.49 7.38
N GLU A 121 -3.05 11.50 8.23
CA GLU A 121 -2.27 11.71 9.46
C GLU A 121 -2.35 10.48 10.40
N ARG A 122 -3.53 9.87 10.50
CA ARG A 122 -3.77 8.65 11.29
C ARG A 122 -3.29 7.37 10.62
N LYS A 123 -2.76 7.46 9.40
CA LYS A 123 -2.40 6.33 8.54
C LYS A 123 -3.56 5.35 8.31
N LYS A 124 -4.80 5.85 8.30
CA LYS A 124 -5.99 5.02 8.07
C LYS A 124 -5.97 4.50 6.64
N ASP A 125 -6.11 3.19 6.46
CA ASP A 125 -6.17 2.52 5.15
C ASP A 125 -4.99 2.80 4.20
N ILE A 126 -3.87 3.28 4.73
CA ILE A 126 -2.62 3.44 3.98
C ILE A 126 -1.96 2.07 3.86
N VAL A 127 -1.61 1.71 2.64
CA VAL A 127 -0.93 0.47 2.31
C VAL A 127 0.56 0.74 2.19
N ASP A 128 1.32 0.19 3.12
CA ASP A 128 2.77 0.05 3.02
C ASP A 128 3.14 -1.34 2.46
N GLN A 129 4.44 -1.62 2.35
CA GLN A 129 4.93 -2.89 1.84
C GLN A 129 4.42 -4.10 2.64
N CYS A 130 4.44 -4.03 3.97
CA CYS A 130 4.01 -5.13 4.82
C CYS A 130 2.51 -5.37 4.67
N ALA A 131 1.70 -4.30 4.73
CA ALA A 131 0.26 -4.38 4.53
C ALA A 131 -0.11 -4.90 3.13
N PHE A 132 0.66 -4.53 2.10
CA PHE A 132 0.48 -5.04 0.74
C PHE A 132 0.77 -6.55 0.67
N GLU A 133 1.92 -6.97 1.19
CA GLU A 133 2.35 -8.37 1.18
C GLU A 133 1.40 -9.26 2.00
N ASP A 134 1.00 -8.81 3.19
CA ASP A 134 0.07 -9.54 4.06
C ASP A 134 -1.33 -9.65 3.42
N ARG A 135 -1.84 -8.54 2.86
CA ARG A 135 -3.17 -8.51 2.24
C ARG A 135 -3.30 -9.45 1.05
N TYR A 136 -2.26 -9.56 0.24
CA TYR A 136 -2.28 -10.38 -0.99
C TYR A 136 -1.54 -11.71 -0.83
N GLY A 137 -1.06 -12.01 0.38
CA GLY A 137 -0.32 -13.22 0.73
C GLY A 137 1.00 -13.36 -0.03
N LEU A 138 1.69 -12.27 -0.36
CA LEU A 138 2.85 -12.27 -1.25
C LEU A 138 4.16 -12.48 -0.49
N MET A 139 5.05 -13.29 -1.07
CA MET A 139 6.34 -13.60 -0.49
C MET A 139 7.47 -13.10 -1.38
N TRP A 140 8.24 -12.12 -0.89
CA TRP A 140 9.41 -11.61 -1.60
C TRP A 140 10.65 -12.45 -1.28
N LYS A 141 11.22 -13.10 -2.29
CA LYS A 141 12.47 -13.86 -2.15
C LYS A 141 13.66 -12.98 -2.53
N THR A 142 14.45 -12.63 -1.53
CA THR A 142 15.80 -12.11 -1.70
C THR A 142 16.69 -13.24 -2.21
N THR A 143 17.40 -13.05 -3.32
CA THR A 143 18.28 -14.07 -3.93
C THR A 143 19.57 -14.33 -3.12
N LEU A 144 19.61 -13.97 -1.85
CA LEU A 144 20.60 -14.52 -0.93
C LEU A 144 20.06 -15.87 -0.48
N GLU A 145 20.43 -16.89 -1.24
CA GLU A 145 20.74 -18.16 -0.61
C GLU A 145 21.75 -17.85 0.51
N ASP A 146 21.30 -17.70 1.76
CA ASP A 146 22.08 -18.18 2.90
C ASP A 146 22.09 -19.71 2.79
N LYS A 147 22.80 -20.22 1.78
CA LYS A 147 23.52 -21.48 1.92
C LYS A 147 24.79 -21.19 2.70
N HIS A 148 24.63 -20.70 3.92
CA HIS A 148 25.40 -21.32 4.98
C HIS A 148 24.50 -22.46 5.44
N GLU A 149 24.72 -23.65 4.87
CA GLU A 149 24.68 -24.84 5.71
C GLU A 149 25.59 -24.51 6.88
N HIS A 150 24.99 -24.00 7.95
CA HIS A 150 25.69 -23.76 9.19
C HIS A 150 26.12 -25.14 9.65
N ASP A 151 27.38 -25.49 9.41
CA ASP A 151 27.92 -26.77 9.84
C ASP A 151 27.94 -26.76 11.37
N VAL A 152 26.84 -27.26 11.94
CA VAL A 152 26.62 -27.41 13.37
C VAL A 152 27.74 -28.27 13.98
N MET A 153 28.44 -29.08 13.17
CA MET A 153 29.57 -29.89 13.63
C MET A 153 30.80 -29.03 13.93
N ALA A 154 31.07 -27.99 13.15
CA ALA A 154 32.23 -27.11 13.26
C ALA A 154 31.99 -25.83 14.06
N CYS A 155 30.74 -25.52 14.44
CA CYS A 155 30.43 -24.29 15.16
C CYS A 155 30.85 -24.34 16.64
N PRO A 156 31.67 -23.39 17.14
CA PRO A 156 32.09 -23.31 18.54
C PRO A 156 31.00 -22.76 19.49
N ASN A 157 29.81 -22.45 18.97
CA ASN A 157 28.72 -21.88 19.75
C ASN A 157 28.04 -22.96 20.62
N ILE A 158 27.88 -22.67 21.91
CA ILE A 158 27.33 -23.61 22.90
C ILE A 158 25.87 -24.00 22.59
N PHE A 159 25.12 -23.13 21.91
CA PHE A 159 23.75 -23.41 21.50
C PHE A 159 23.67 -24.44 20.34
N CYS A 160 24.72 -24.53 19.51
CA CYS A 160 24.82 -25.54 18.45
C CYS A 160 25.11 -26.95 19.02
N HIS A 161 25.79 -27.03 20.16
CA HIS A 161 25.99 -28.28 20.90
C HIS A 161 24.68 -28.88 21.45
N TYR A 162 23.70 -28.05 21.79
CA TYR A 162 22.39 -28.53 22.24
C TYR A 162 21.61 -29.22 21.11
N TYR A 163 21.75 -28.75 19.87
CA TYR A 163 21.18 -29.40 18.69
C TYR A 163 21.82 -30.77 18.40
N LYS A 164 23.13 -30.96 18.65
CA LYS A 164 23.81 -32.27 18.53
C LYS A 164 23.12 -33.35 19.37
N ASN A 165 22.77 -33.04 20.62
CA ASN A 165 22.12 -34.01 21.51
C ASN A 165 20.69 -34.35 21.06
N THR A 166 19.98 -33.39 20.48
CA THR A 166 18.59 -33.59 20.05
C THR A 166 18.50 -34.45 18.78
N VAL A 167 19.41 -34.26 17.83
CA VAL A 167 19.48 -35.08 16.60
C VAL A 167 19.89 -36.52 16.91
N VAL A 168 20.83 -36.73 17.83
CA VAL A 168 21.21 -38.07 18.32
C VAL A 168 20.03 -38.76 19.02
N TYR A 169 19.27 -38.03 19.84
CA TYR A 169 18.09 -38.59 20.53
C TYR A 169 16.98 -39.01 19.55
N VAL A 170 16.73 -38.20 18.51
CA VAL A 170 15.72 -38.52 17.49
C VAL A 170 16.15 -39.71 16.63
N SER A 171 17.44 -39.86 16.33
CA SER A 171 17.95 -41.03 15.60
C SER A 171 18.03 -42.30 16.46
N PHE A 172 18.21 -42.17 17.78
CA PHE A 172 18.09 -43.29 18.73
C PHE A 172 16.63 -43.74 18.92
N LEU A 173 15.67 -42.80 18.92
CA LEU A 173 14.23 -43.08 19.05
C LEU A 173 13.60 -43.62 17.76
N LEU A 174 14.14 -43.28 16.59
CA LEU A 174 13.60 -43.72 15.29
C LEU A 174 14.21 -45.02 14.74
N GLY A 175 15.01 -45.75 15.52
CA GLY A 175 15.33 -47.15 15.25
C GLY A 175 15.83 -47.45 13.83
N LYS A 176 16.68 -46.59 13.25
CA LYS A 176 17.40 -46.95 12.02
C LYS A 176 18.67 -47.69 12.38
N THR A 177 18.56 -49.01 12.44
CA THR A 177 19.67 -49.94 12.35
C THR A 177 20.60 -49.53 11.20
N VAL A 178 21.84 -49.24 11.56
CA VAL A 178 22.99 -49.16 10.67
C VAL A 178 23.06 -50.47 9.88
N CYS A 179 22.65 -50.46 8.60
CA CYS A 179 23.03 -51.50 7.66
C CYS A 179 24.40 -51.13 7.12
N ASN A 180 25.43 -51.59 7.81
CA ASN A 180 26.79 -51.67 7.30
C ASN A 180 26.82 -52.85 6.32
N LYS A 181 27.16 -52.61 5.05
CA LYS A 181 27.58 -53.65 4.12
C LYS A 181 28.94 -53.25 3.56
N ASN A 182 29.98 -53.87 4.13
CA ASN A 182 31.09 -54.38 3.33
C ASN A 182 30.61 -55.60 2.55
#